data_AF-A0A7W4C184-F1
#
_entry.id   AF-A0A7W4C184-F1
#
_cell.length_a   1.000
_cell.length_b   1.000
_cell.length_c   1.000
_cell.angle_alpha   90.00
_cell.angle_beta   90.00
_cell.angle_gamma   90.00
#
_symmetry.space_group_name_H-M   'P 1'
#
loop_
_entity.id
_entity.type
_entity.pdbx_description
1 polymer ?
#
loop_
_entity_poly.entity_id
_entity_poly.type
_entity_poly.pdbx_seq_one_letter_code
_entity_poly.pdbx_strand_id
1 'polypeptide(L)' 'MRDTSHRREQIIRMLKELGSVQVSHLTSKYQVSPVTIRKDLRFLEQQGIATRSYGGALLKKNILIDTEITIDHKQTLY' A
#
# COMPACT_ATOMS: atom_id res chain seq x y z
N MET A 1 18.32 -14.30 -5.02
CA MET A 1 17.10 -13.51 -5.27
C MET A 1 15.89 -14.05 -4.47
N ARG A 2 15.99 -14.17 -3.14
CA ARG A 2 14.92 -14.75 -2.28
C ARG A 2 14.09 -13.70 -1.52
N ASP A 3 14.49 -12.43 -1.55
CA ASP A 3 14.00 -11.43 -0.59
C ASP A 3 12.67 -10.75 -0.97
N THR A 4 12.33 -10.71 -2.27
CA THR A 4 11.14 -9.98 -2.74
C THR A 4 9.82 -10.62 -2.28
N SER A 5 9.73 -11.96 -2.28
CA SER A 5 8.51 -12.65 -1.83
C SER A 5 8.30 -12.49 -0.32
N HIS A 6 9.37 -12.62 0.47
CA HIS A 6 9.29 -12.43 1.93
C HIS A 6 8.93 -10.98 2.28
N ARG A 7 9.52 -9.99 1.61
CA ARG A 7 9.18 -8.58 1.80
C ARG A 7 7.71 -8.29 1.48
N ARG A 8 7.18 -8.82 0.37
CA ARG A 8 5.75 -8.67 0.02
C ARG A 8 4.84 -9.26 1.09
N GLU A 9 5.17 -10.43 1.60
CA GLU A 9 4.38 -11.08 2.66
C GLU A 9 4.38 -10.26 3.96
N GLN A 10 5.53 -9.70 4.35
CA GLN A 10 5.63 -8.80 5.50
C GLN A 10 4.82 -7.50 5.28
N ILE A 11 4.84 -6.93 4.06
CA ILE A 11 4.01 -5.77 3.71
C ILE A 11 2.53 -6.10 3.84
N ILE A 12 2.09 -7.29 3.41
CA ILE A 12 0.70 -7.75 3.58
C ILE A 12 0.33 -7.83 5.06
N ARG A 13 1.20 -8.40 5.90
CA ARG A 13 0.96 -8.46 7.35
C ARG A 13 0.81 -7.08 7.95
N MET A 14 1.74 -6.17 7.63
CA MET A 14 1.66 -4.77 8.08
C MET A 14 0.39 -4.08 7.61
N LEU A 15 -0.04 -4.31 6.36
CA LEU A 15 -1.30 -3.79 5.85
C LEU A 15 -2.51 -4.35 6.63
N LYS A 16 -2.49 -5.63 7.01
CA LYS A 16 -3.55 -6.25 7.83
C LYS A 16 -3.59 -5.72 9.26
N GLU A 17 -2.42 -5.46 9.85
CA GLU A 17 -2.30 -4.99 11.24
C GLU A 17 -2.56 -3.47 11.36
N LEU A 18 -2.00 -2.67 10.45
CA LEU A 18 -2.04 -1.20 10.50
C LEU A 18 -3.14 -0.60 9.63
N GLY A 19 -3.72 -1.38 8.70
CA GLY A 19 -4.67 -0.90 7.68
C GLY A 19 -4.04 -0.05 6.56
N SER A 20 -2.84 0.49 6.78
CA SER A 20 -2.13 1.36 5.84
C SER A 20 -0.62 1.27 6.00
N VAL A 21 0.11 1.53 4.92
CA VAL A 21 1.59 1.61 4.91
C VAL A 21 2.05 2.75 4.00
N GLN A 22 3.14 3.40 4.38
CA GLN A 22 3.78 4.44 3.55
C GLN A 22 5.03 3.91 2.87
N VAL A 23 5.29 4.38 1.65
CA VAL A 23 6.49 3.98 0.88
C VAL A 23 7.76 4.37 1.63
N SER A 24 7.83 5.59 2.19
CA SER A 24 8.97 6.10 2.98
C SER A 24 9.33 5.21 4.18
N HIS A 25 8.31 4.69 4.87
CA HIS A 25 8.49 3.79 5.99
C HIS A 25 9.04 2.42 5.53
N LEU A 26 8.46 1.85 4.47
CA LEU A 26 8.90 0.57 3.92
C LEU A 26 10.31 0.64 3.33
N THR A 27 10.68 1.74 2.66
CA THR A 27 12.03 1.91 2.11
C THR A 27 13.08 1.94 3.20
N SER A 28 12.79 2.62 4.32
CA SER A 28 13.69 2.69 5.48
C SER A 28 13.79 1.36 6.20
N LYS A 29 12.65 0.67 6.40
CA LYS A 29 12.58 -0.63 7.09
C LYS A 29 13.30 -1.75 6.35
N TYR A 30 13.11 -1.83 5.03
CA TYR A 30 13.68 -2.90 4.20
C TYR A 30 14.97 -2.48 3.47
N GLN A 31 15.44 -1.23 3.66
CA GLN A 31 16.64 -0.67 3.02
C GLN A 31 16.64 -0.86 1.49
N VAL A 32 15.47 -0.65 0.87
CA VAL A 32 15.31 -0.75 -0.59
C VAL A 32 14.84 0.57 -1.17
N SER A 33 15.09 0.76 -2.47
CA SER A 33 14.68 1.96 -3.19
C SER A 33 13.15 2.12 -3.22
N PRO A 34 12.62 3.36 -3.23
CA PRO A 34 11.19 3.63 -3.39
C PRO A 34 10.57 2.97 -4.62
N VAL A 35 11.33 2.85 -5.71
CA VAL A 35 10.90 2.14 -6.93
C VAL A 35 10.58 0.66 -6.65
N THR A 36 11.38 -0.01 -5.81
CA THR A 36 11.20 -1.41 -5.44
C THR A 36 9.94 -1.59 -4.62
N ILE A 37 9.72 -0.76 -3.60
CA ILE A 37 8.48 -0.78 -2.81
C ILE A 37 7.27 -0.47 -3.69
N ARG A 38 7.36 0.51 -4.61
CA ARG A 38 6.26 0.80 -5.54
C ARG A 38 5.93 -0.39 -6.43
N LYS A 39 6.92 -1.18 -6.88
CA LYS A 39 6.70 -2.42 -7.62
C LYS A 39 6.01 -3.48 -6.75
N ASP A 40 6.45 -3.63 -5.51
CA ASP A 40 5.83 -4.56 -4.55
C ASP A 40 4.37 -4.18 -4.26
N LEU A 41 4.10 -2.90 -4.00
CA LEU A 41 2.74 -2.40 -3.77
C LEU A 41 1.85 -2.54 -5.01
N ARG A 42 2.37 -2.32 -6.22
CA ARG A 42 1.64 -2.61 -7.47
C ARG A 42 1.29 -4.08 -7.59
N PHE A 43 2.20 -4.98 -7.22
CA PHE A 43 1.91 -6.41 -7.22
C PHE A 43 0.77 -6.74 -6.25
N LEU A 44 0.79 -6.19 -5.03
CA LEU A 44 -0.27 -6.39 -4.04
C LEU A 44 -1.62 -5.80 -4.49
N GLU A 45 -1.59 -4.68 -5.21
CA GLU A 45 -2.76 -4.06 -5.82
C GLU A 45 -3.36 -4.92 -6.94
N GLN A 46 -2.52 -5.47 -7.82
CA GLN A 46 -2.95 -6.40 -8.86
C GLN A 46 -3.54 -7.69 -8.29
N GLN A 47 -3.11 -8.11 -7.10
CA GLN A 47 -3.69 -9.24 -6.38
C GLN A 47 -4.96 -8.87 -5.58
N GLY A 48 -5.37 -7.59 -5.57
CA GLY A 48 -6.53 -7.13 -4.82
C GLY A 48 -6.34 -7.15 -3.30
N ILE A 49 -5.09 -7.12 -2.81
CA ILE A 49 -4.78 -7.13 -1.37
C ILE A 49 -4.65 -5.71 -0.83
N ALA A 50 -4.17 -4.78 -1.65
CA ALA A 50 -3.92 -3.39 -1.27
C ALA A 50 -4.46 -2.43 -2.34
N THR A 51 -4.71 -1.18 -1.96
CA THR A 51 -5.06 -0.07 -2.86
C THR A 51 -4.01 1.02 -2.71
N ARG A 52 -3.42 1.51 -3.80
CA ARG A 52 -2.42 2.58 -3.71
C ARG A 52 -3.06 3.91 -3.36
N SER A 53 -2.36 4.70 -2.54
CA SER A 53 -2.73 6.07 -2.19
C SER A 53 -1.52 7.01 -2.40
N TYR A 54 -1.70 8.33 -2.26
CA TYR A 54 -0.66 9.35 -2.42
C TYR A 54 0.52 9.07 -1.47
N GLY A 55 1.55 8.38 -1.97
CA GLY A 55 2.77 8.03 -1.21
C GLY A 55 2.74 6.70 -0.45
N GLY A 56 1.71 5.87 -0.59
CA GLY A 56 1.54 4.64 0.20
C GLY A 56 0.60 3.62 -0.41
N ALA A 57 0.17 2.68 0.43
CA ALA A 57 -0.91 1.74 0.13
C ALA A 57 -1.78 1.51 1.36
N LEU A 58 -3.07 1.29 1.11
CA LEU A 58 -4.10 0.96 2.08
C LEU A 58 -4.48 -0.51 1.91
N LEU A 59 -4.86 -1.19 2.98
CA LEU A 59 -5.37 -2.55 2.88
C LEU A 59 -6.68 -2.52 2.11
N LYS A 60 -6.78 -3.32 1.04
CA LYS A 60 -8.05 -3.51 0.35
C LYS A 60 -8.92 -4.39 1.24
N LYS A 61 -9.68 -3.75 2.11
CA LYS A 61 -10.71 -4.44 2.89
C LYS A 61 -11.77 -4.83 1.85
N ASN A 62 -11.93 -6.13 1.60
CA ASN A 62 -12.98 -6.63 0.72
C ASN A 62 -14.30 -6.45 1.48
N ILE A 63 -14.75 -5.21 1.51
CA ILE A 63 -16.00 -4.80 2.11
C ILE A 63 -17.06 -5.25 1.10
N LEU A 64 -17.67 -6.41 1.35
CA LEU A 64 -18.95 -6.80 0.72
C LEU A 64 -20.11 -5.93 1.27
N ILE A 65 -19.86 -4.65 1.52
CA ILE A 65 -20.86 -3.64 1.88
C ILE A 65 -20.54 -2.34 1.13
N ASP A 66 -21.28 -2.16 0.05
CA ASP A 66 -21.87 -0.90 -0.41
C ASP A 66 -21.53 0.31 0.48
N THR A 67 -20.48 1.06 0.16
CA THR A 67 -20.38 2.47 0.60
C THR A 67 -19.36 3.23 -0.25
N GLU A 68 -19.87 4.24 -0.94
CA GLU A 68 -19.13 5.34 -1.53
C GLU A 68 -18.12 5.90 -0.51
N ILE A 69 -16.82 5.76 -0.79
CA ILE A 69 -15.82 6.65 -0.19
C ILE A 69 -15.41 7.62 -1.28
N THR A 70 -16.16 8.72 -1.34
CA THR A 70 -15.80 9.97 -2.00
C THR A 70 -14.39 10.37 -1.55
N ILE A 71 -13.41 10.26 -2.44
CA ILE A 71 -12.13 10.94 -2.23
C ILE A 71 -12.37 12.40 -2.59
N ASP A 72 -12.83 13.18 -1.59
CA ASP A 72 -12.78 14.63 -1.60
C ASP A 72 -11.31 15.04 -1.52
N HIS A 73 -10.72 15.31 -2.69
CA HIS A 73 -9.52 16.14 -2.76
C HIS A 73 -9.96 17.55 -3.19
N LYS A 74 -10.55 18.30 -2.24
CA LYS A 74 -10.56 19.76 -2.29
C LYS A 74 -9.13 20.29 -2.21
N GLN A 75 -8.50 20.41 -3.37
CA GLN A 75 -7.40 21.32 -3.57
C GLN A 75 -7.98 22.61 -4.17
N THR A 76 -8.41 23.52 -3.31
CA THR A 76 -8.63 24.92 -3.67
C THR A 76 -8.16 25.78 -2.52
N LEU A 77 -6.96 26.33 -2.63
CA LEU A 77 -6.53 27.57 -1.96
C LEU A 77 -5.27 28.09 -2.70
N TYR A 78 -5.47 28.94 -3.72
CA TYR A 78 -4.95 30.31 -3.81
C TYR A 78 -5.50 30.99 -5.07
#